data_AF-A0A329LHT3-F1
#
_entry.id   AF-A0A329LHT3-F1
#
_cell.length_a   1.000
_cell.length_b   1.000
_cell.length_c   1.000
_cell.angle_alpha   90.00
_cell.angle_beta   90.00
_cell.angle_gamma   90.00
#
_symmetry.space_group_name_H-M   'P 1'
#
loop_
_entity.id
_entity.type
_entity.pdbx_description
1 polymer ?
#
loop_
_entity_poly.entity_id
_entity_poly.type
_entity_poly.pdbx_seq_one_letter_code
_entity_poly.pdbx_strand_id
1 'polypeptide(L)' 'MIRTTVEALGGAQAVPGELIPARELHQHLIDQVATGAGNVVLADTRGKPAAVVMSLQRYEQLLDELNALRRKNSDNA' A
#
# COMPACT_ATOMS: atom_id res chain seq x y z
N MET A 1 3.63 22.58 -23.10
CA MET A 1 3.65 21.26 -22.43
C MET A 1 3.98 21.48 -20.97
N ILE A 2 2.96 21.48 -20.11
CA ILE A 2 3.11 21.73 -18.67
C ILE A 2 3.38 20.36 -18.02
N ARG A 3 4.60 20.16 -17.53
CA ARG A 3 4.96 18.97 -16.76
C ARG A 3 4.53 19.20 -15.32
N THR A 4 3.40 18.63 -14.92
CA THR A 4 3.00 18.58 -13.50
C THR A 4 3.87 17.54 -12.79
N THR A 5 4.96 18.00 -12.19
CA THR A 5 5.67 17.27 -11.14
C THR A 5 4.77 17.25 -9.90
N VAL A 6 4.28 16.07 -9.52
CA VAL A 6 3.60 15.90 -8.24
C VAL A 6 4.68 15.84 -7.17
N GLU A 7 4.86 16.94 -6.43
CA GLU A 7 5.58 16.93 -5.15
C GLU A 7 4.81 16.00 -4.20
N ALA A 8 5.30 14.77 -4.06
CA ALA A 8 4.80 13.86 -3.04
C ALA A 8 5.24 14.42 -1.67
N LEU A 9 4.31 15.14 -1.04
CA LEU A 9 4.26 15.46 0.38
C LEU A 9 5.48 16.24 0.91
N GLY A 10 5.30 17.56 1.03
CA GLY A 10 6.29 18.47 1.59
C GLY A 10 6.82 18.04 2.97
N GLY A 11 8.11 18.33 3.18
CA GLY A 11 8.65 18.58 4.51
C GLY A 11 9.79 17.70 5.02
N ALA A 12 10.32 16.74 4.26
CA ALA A 12 11.47 15.96 4.71
C ALA A 12 12.59 15.95 3.67
N GLN A 13 13.65 16.69 3.98
CA GLN A 13 14.90 16.70 3.25
C GLN A 13 15.40 15.27 2.95
N ALA A 14 15.70 15.04 1.67
CA ALA A 14 16.74 14.16 1.16
C ALA A 14 16.75 12.69 1.65
N VAL A 15 15.91 11.87 1.02
CA VAL A 15 16.33 10.52 0.65
C VAL A 15 16.53 10.52 -0.86
N PRO A 16 17.74 10.27 -1.41
CA PRO A 16 17.96 10.22 -2.85
C PRO A 16 17.39 8.91 -3.41
N GLY A 17 16.07 8.80 -3.46
CA GLY A 17 15.38 7.86 -4.32
C GLY A 17 15.19 8.50 -5.68
N GLU A 18 15.45 7.76 -6.75
CA GLU A 18 15.09 8.20 -8.10
C GLU A 18 13.60 8.52 -8.12
N LEU A 19 13.26 9.78 -8.40
CA LEU A 19 11.87 10.21 -8.46
C LEU A 19 11.23 9.60 -9.71
N ILE A 20 10.57 8.46 -9.53
CA ILE A 20 9.84 7.80 -10.60
C ILE A 20 8.46 8.45 -10.81
N PRO A 21 7.98 8.57 -12.06
CA PRO A 21 6.63 9.02 -12.33
C PRO A 21 5.58 8.19 -11.59
N ALA A 22 4.56 8.83 -11.02
CA ALA A 22 3.52 8.14 -10.25
C ALA A 22 2.84 7.02 -11.04
N ARG A 23 2.69 7.17 -12.37
CA ARG A 23 2.14 6.12 -13.24
C ARG A 23 3.01 4.86 -13.25
N GLU A 24 4.32 5.04 -13.31
CA GLU A 24 5.29 3.93 -13.30
C GLU A 24 5.33 3.26 -11.93
N LEU A 25 5.31 4.06 -10.85
CA LEU A 25 5.17 3.53 -9.49
C LEU A 25 3.91 2.66 -9.34
N HIS A 26 2.74 3.13 -9.82
CA HIS A 26 1.51 2.36 -9.75
C HIS A 26 1.63 1.02 -10.48
N GLN A 27 2.17 1.01 -11.70
CA GLN A 27 2.32 -0.23 -12.46
C GLN A 27 3.28 -1.20 -11.77
N HIS A 28 4.43 -0.71 -11.27
CA HIS A 28 5.37 -1.53 -10.53
C HIS A 28 4.75 -2.16 -9.27
N LEU A 29 3.92 -1.41 -8.54
CA LEU A 29 3.25 -1.94 -7.35
C LEU A 29 2.19 -2.99 -7.72
N ILE A 30 1.46 -2.79 -8.81
CA ILE A 30 0.52 -3.80 -9.33
C ILE A 30 1.26 -5.08 -9.71
N ASP A 31 2.34 -4.95 -10.47
CA ASP A 31 3.13 -6.09 -10.94
C ASP A 31 3.75 -6.83 -9.76
N GLN A 32 4.28 -6.12 -8.75
CA GLN A 32 4.82 -6.73 -7.54
C GLN A 32 3.76 -7.49 -6.72
N VAL A 33 2.57 -6.93 -6.57
CA VAL A 33 1.46 -7.61 -5.88
C VAL A 33 0.94 -8.81 -6.69
N ALA A 34 0.95 -8.74 -8.02
CA ALA A 34 0.47 -9.80 -8.89
C ALA A 34 1.47 -10.95 -9.07
N THR A 35 2.77 -10.65 -9.08
CA THR A 35 3.84 -11.62 -9.36
C THR A 35 4.60 -12.07 -8.11
N GLY A 36 4.57 -11.28 -7.03
CA GLY A 36 5.20 -11.57 -5.75
C GLY A 36 4.29 -12.37 -4.81
N ALA A 37 4.89 -12.87 -3.72
CA ALA A 37 4.21 -13.68 -2.70
C ALA A 37 3.23 -12.91 -1.79
N GLY A 38 2.66 -11.78 -2.24
CA GLY A 38 1.61 -11.05 -1.52
C GLY A 38 1.86 -9.54 -1.37
N ASN A 39 1.52 -9.02 -0.19
CA ASN A 39 1.41 -7.59 0.10
C ASN A 39 2.76 -6.87 0.04
N VAL A 40 2.78 -5.65 -0.50
CA VAL A 40 3.94 -4.74 -0.49
C VAL A 40 3.78 -3.74 0.65
N VAL A 41 4.78 -3.62 1.52
CA VAL A 41 4.80 -2.61 2.59
C VAL A 41 5.64 -1.43 2.13
N LEU A 42 5.01 -0.26 2.05
CA LEU A 42 5.67 1.01 1.77
C LEU A 42 6.12 1.62 3.09
N ALA A 43 7.41 1.91 3.20
CA ALA A 43 7.99 2.59 4.36
C ALA A 43 8.18 4.09 4.08
N ASP A 44 8.08 4.90 5.13
CA ASP A 44 8.47 6.31 5.11
C ASP A 44 10.00 6.46 4.94
N THR A 45 10.45 7.71 4.85
CA THR A 45 11.88 8.05 4.72
C THR A 45 12.73 7.65 5.94
N ARG A 46 12.10 7.27 7.05
CA ARG A 46 12.73 6.79 8.29
C ARG A 46 12.64 5.26 8.41
N GLY A 47 12.18 4.56 7.37
CA GLY A 47 12.02 3.11 7.35
C GLY A 47 10.81 2.60 8.13
N LYS A 48 9.89 3.47 8.57
CA LYS A 48 8.67 3.06 9.28
C LYS A 48 7.58 2.68 8.29
N PRO A 49 6.82 1.60 8.52
CA PRO A 49 5.71 1.25 7.63
C PRO A 49 4.66 2.36 7.60
N ALA A 50 4.37 2.86 6.40
CA ALA A 50 3.46 3.97 6.14
C ALA A 50 2.18 3.50 5.41
N ALA A 51 2.30 2.53 4.50
CA ALA A 51 1.17 1.98 3.78
C ALA A 51 1.41 0.51 3.38
N VAL A 52 0.32 -0.22 3.12
CA VAL A 52 0.37 -1.58 2.59
C VAL A 52 -0.43 -1.62 1.30
N VAL A 53 0.20 -2.09 0.23
CA VAL A 53 -0.43 -2.33 -1.06
C VAL A 53 -0.70 -3.82 -1.19
N MET A 54 -1.93 -4.17 -1.54
CA MET A 54 -2.37 -5.56 -1.68
C MET A 54 -3.45 -5.66 -2.76
N SER A 55 -3.77 -6.88 -3.17
CA SER A 55 -4.88 -7.09 -4.10
C SER A 55 -6.21 -6.80 -3.41
N LEU A 56 -7.17 -6.25 -4.18
CA LEU A 56 -8.51 -5.98 -3.67
C LEU A 56 -9.18 -7.27 -3.14
N GLN A 57 -9.03 -8.37 -3.87
CA GLN A 57 -9.53 -9.68 -3.46
C GLN A 57 -9.01 -10.12 -2.07
N ARG A 58 -7.72 -9.89 -1.79
CA ARG A 58 -7.13 -10.22 -0.49
C ARG A 58 -7.69 -9.34 0.62
N TYR A 59 -7.91 -8.06 0.32
CA TYR A 59 -8.51 -7.12 1.26
C TYR A 59 -9.95 -7.51 1.62
N GLU A 60 -10.76 -7.87 0.63
CA GLU A 60 -12.14 -8.35 0.84
C GLU A 60 -12.18 -9.62 1.70
N GLN A 61 -11.30 -10.59 1.43
CA GLN A 61 -11.18 -11.79 2.25
C GLN A 61 -10.88 -11.46 3.72
N LEU A 62 -9.97 -10.52 3.99
CA LEU A 62 -9.64 -10.11 5.36
C LEU A 62 -10.81 -9.44 6.08
N LEU A 63 -11.62 -8.67 5.36
CA LEU A 63 -12.85 -8.08 5.91
C LEU A 63 -13.88 -9.15 6.26
N ASP A 64 -14.05 -10.15 5.39
CA ASP A 64 -14.97 -11.26 5.64
C ASP A 64 -14.53 -12.10 6.85
N GLU A 65 -13.23 -12.39 6.96
CA GLU A 65 -12.65 -13.09 8.12
C GLU A 65 -12.85 -12.28 9.42
N LEU A 66 -12.61 -10.98 9.40
CA LEU A 66 -12.83 -10.10 10.55
C LEU A 66 -14.31 -10.08 10.98
N ASN A 67 -15.22 -9.99 10.01
CA ASN A 67 -16.66 -10.01 10.27
C ASN A 67 -17.13 -11.37 10.81
N ALA A 68 -16.56 -12.47 10.33
CA ALA A 68 -16.83 -13.81 10.86
C ALA A 68 -16.34 -13.96 12.31
N LEU A 69 -15.13 -13.46 12.63
CA LEU A 69 -14.59 -13.46 13.99
C LEU A 69 -15.44 -12.63 14.94
N ARG A 70 -15.88 -11.44 14.51
CA ARG A 70 -16.74 -10.57 15.31
C ARG A 70 -18.09 -11.25 15.63
N ARG A 71 -18.69 -11.92 14.66
CA ARG A 71 -19.93 -12.70 14.89
C ARG A 71 -19.71 -13.81 15.91
N LYS A 72 -18.67 -14.63 15.74
CA LYS A 72 -18.33 -15.70 16.69
C LYS A 72 -18.10 -15.19 18.11
N ASN A 73 -17.41 -14.06 18.27
CA ASN A 73 -17.21 -13.47 19.60
C ASN A 73 -18.50 -12.91 20.21
N SER A 74 -19.43 -12.40 19.38
CA SER A 74 -20.74 -11.95 19.85
C SER A 74 -21.66 -13.11 20.24
N ASP A 75 -21.57 -14.25 19.53
CA ASP A 75 -22.36 -15.44 19.84
C ASP A 75 -21.86 -16.16 21.11
N ASN A 76 -20.61 -15.89 21.52
CA ASN A 76 -19.97 -16.43 22.71
C ASN A 76 -20.08 -15.51 23.95
N ALA A 77 -20.72 -14.34 23.85
CA ALA A 77 -20.91 -13.37 24.94
C ALA A 77 -22.31 -13.49 25.55
#